data_AF-A0A9P1GXI6-F1
#
_entry.id   AF-A0A9P1GXI6-F1
#
_cell.length_a   1.000
_cell.length_b   1.000
_cell.length_c   1.000
_cell.angle_alpha   90.00
_cell.angle_beta   90.00
_cell.angle_gamma   90.00
#
_symmetry.space_group_name_H-M   'P 1'
#
loop_
_entity.id
_entity.type
_entity.pdbx_description
1 polymer ?
#
loop_
_entity_poly.entity_id
_entity_poly.type
_entity_poly.pdbx_seq_one_letter_code
_entity_poly.pdbx_strand_id
1 'polypeptide(L)'
;MHSAHWREDVDLTGKKVVLFGNGCTASQLIPAIVERTAHLTQIVRTKHWFLPSMDKEVGALHQFLLAHVPGLTRLFRFAVFVAAEKDSTSFSMTKRASKYRAKRQKLAEQYMRETAPEKYHDLLIPNFLLGCKRRIYDAGYLASLYAENLTLTDAKAVEIVPGVSRLRLA
;
A
#
# COMPACT_ATOMS: atom_id res chain seq x y z
N MET A 1 0.38 3.31 -20.15
CA MET A 1 0.49 1.86 -19.89
C MET A 1 -0.47 1.49 -18.76
N HIS A 2 -0.92 0.24 -18.68
CA HIS A 2 -1.72 -0.25 -17.56
C HIS A 2 -0.87 -1.26 -16.78
N SER A 3 -0.93 -1.25 -15.44
CA SER A 3 -0.09 -2.13 -14.61
C SER A 3 -0.28 -3.62 -14.89
N ALA A 4 -1.51 -4.04 -15.22
CA ALA A 4 -1.81 -5.42 -15.64
C ALA A 4 -1.23 -5.83 -17.01
N HIS A 5 -0.86 -4.87 -17.85
CA HIS A 5 -0.22 -5.08 -19.15
C HIS A 5 1.05 -4.23 -19.19
N TRP A 6 1.96 -4.56 -18.27
CA TRP A 6 3.21 -3.82 -18.12
C TRP A 6 4.02 -3.88 -19.41
N ARG A 7 4.64 -2.75 -19.75
CA ARG A 7 5.48 -2.62 -20.94
C ARG A 7 6.92 -2.45 -20.50
N GLU A 8 7.72 -3.50 -20.71
CA GLU A 8 9.14 -3.53 -20.34
C GLU A 8 10.00 -2.70 -21.28
N ASP A 9 9.51 -2.41 -22.49
CA ASP A 9 10.18 -1.60 -23.49
C ASP A 9 10.17 -0.09 -23.18
N VAL A 10 9.50 0.31 -22.10
CA VAL A 10 9.41 1.72 -21.68
C VAL A 10 10.35 1.98 -20.51
N ASP A 11 11.48 2.63 -20.78
CA ASP A 11 12.33 3.18 -19.73
C ASP A 11 11.66 4.41 -19.10
N LEU A 12 11.60 4.46 -17.77
CA LEU A 12 11.01 5.57 -17.01
C LEU A 12 12.05 6.63 -16.62
N THR A 13 13.33 6.38 -16.89
CA THR A 13 14.43 7.25 -16.47
C THR A 13 14.28 8.65 -17.03
N GLY A 14 14.31 9.66 -16.14
CA GLY A 14 14.20 11.07 -16.51
C GLY A 14 12.84 11.49 -17.08
N LYS A 15 11.81 10.63 -17.05
CA LYS A 15 10.47 10.95 -17.54
C LYS A 15 9.60 11.59 -16.46
N LYS A 16 8.67 12.44 -16.88
CA LYS A 16 7.55 12.91 -16.04
C LYS A 16 6.42 11.89 -16.13
N VAL A 17 6.12 11.23 -15.02
CA VAL A 17 5.19 10.12 -14.95
C VAL A 17 3.97 10.53 -14.13
N VAL A 18 2.79 10.19 -14.61
CA VAL A 18 1.56 10.30 -13.83
C VAL A 18 1.03 8.91 -13.54
N LEU A 19 0.79 8.63 -12.27
CA LEU A 19 0.22 7.38 -11.78
C LEU A 19 -1.19 7.61 -11.26
N PHE A 20 -2.14 6.81 -11.74
CA PHE A 20 -3.53 6.84 -11.27
C PHE A 20 -3.79 5.73 -10.25
N GLY A 21 -4.23 6.13 -9.06
CA GLY A 21 -4.63 5.22 -7.98
C GLY A 21 -3.59 5.08 -6.86
N ASN A 22 -4.04 4.50 -5.74
CA ASN A 22 -3.26 4.25 -4.52
C ASN A 22 -3.61 2.88 -3.89
N GLY A 23 -4.08 1.94 -4.70
CA GLY A 23 -4.31 0.56 -4.26
C GLY A 23 -3.00 -0.20 -4.09
N CYS A 24 -3.08 -1.52 -3.84
CA CYS A 24 -1.91 -2.38 -3.62
C CYS A 24 -0.87 -2.29 -4.75
N THR A 25 -1.31 -2.21 -6.01
CA THR A 25 -0.39 -2.12 -7.15
C THR A 25 0.36 -0.80 -7.17
N ALA A 26 -0.31 0.32 -6.87
CA ALA A 26 0.33 1.62 -6.83
C ALA A 26 1.33 1.72 -5.67
N SER A 27 0.99 1.18 -4.49
CA SER A 27 1.89 1.17 -3.34
C SER A 27 3.14 0.32 -3.56
N GLN A 28 3.09 -0.67 -4.45
CA GLN A 28 4.27 -1.46 -4.84
C GLN A 28 5.08 -0.78 -5.95
N LEU A 29 4.41 -0.14 -6.91
CA LEU A 29 5.08 0.50 -8.05
C LEU A 29 5.84 1.77 -7.66
N ILE A 30 5.23 2.64 -6.85
CA ILE A 30 5.82 3.94 -6.51
C ILE A 30 7.21 3.83 -5.90
N PRO A 31 7.45 3.05 -4.82
CA PRO A 31 8.79 2.93 -4.27
C PRO A 31 9.79 2.35 -5.28
N ALA A 32 9.34 1.53 -6.23
CA ALA A 32 10.22 0.93 -7.25
C ALA A 32 10.61 1.88 -8.40
N ILE A 33 9.82 2.94 -8.65
CA ILE A 33 10.04 3.83 -9.81
C ILE A 33 10.40 5.26 -9.42
N VAL A 34 10.12 5.70 -8.19
CA VAL A 34 10.26 7.09 -7.76
C VAL A 34 11.67 7.64 -8.02
N GLU A 35 12.71 6.87 -7.72
CA GLU A 35 14.11 7.29 -7.90
C GLU A 35 14.54 7.38 -9.38
N ARG A 36 13.83 6.71 -10.29
CA ARG A 36 14.16 6.71 -11.72
C ARG A 36 13.47 7.85 -12.48
N THR A 37 12.33 8.33 -11.99
CA THR A 37 11.55 9.35 -12.70
C THR A 37 12.08 10.77 -12.45
N ALA A 38 11.96 11.66 -13.45
CA ALA A 38 12.25 13.08 -13.24
C ALA A 38 11.20 13.73 -12.33
N HIS A 39 9.94 13.33 -12.46
CA HIS A 39 8.87 13.72 -11.56
C HIS A 39 7.73 12.69 -11.60
N LEU A 40 7.19 12.34 -10.45
CA LEU A 40 6.08 11.41 -10.30
C LEU A 40 4.89 12.12 -9.66
N THR A 41 3.81 12.28 -10.43
CA THR A 41 2.53 12.77 -9.90
C THR A 41 1.60 11.59 -9.67
N GLN A 42 1.20 11.36 -8.43
CA GLN A 42 0.21 10.35 -8.08
C GLN A 42 -1.15 10.99 -7.83
N ILE A 43 -2.17 10.52 -8.56
CA ILE A 43 -3.55 10.97 -8.41
C ILE A 43 -4.34 9.94 -7.61
N VAL A 44 -4.89 10.35 -6.48
CA VAL A 44 -5.61 9.51 -5.51
C VAL A 44 -7.06 9.90 -5.40
N ARG A 45 -7.96 8.95 -5.69
CA ARG A 45 -9.41 9.17 -5.55
C ARG A 45 -9.98 8.65 -4.24
N THR A 46 -9.37 7.64 -3.64
CA THR A 46 -9.91 7.07 -2.41
C THR A 46 -8.83 6.58 -1.48
N LYS A 47 -9.01 6.84 -0.20
CA LYS A 47 -8.05 6.52 0.85
C LYS A 47 -8.04 5.02 1.15
N HIS A 48 -6.91 4.51 1.64
CA HIS A 48 -6.73 3.13 2.07
C HIS A 48 -6.03 3.09 3.44
N TRP A 49 -6.33 2.06 4.24
CA TRP A 49 -5.59 1.79 5.47
C TRP A 49 -4.29 1.06 5.15
N PHE A 50 -3.16 1.67 5.51
CA PHE A 50 -1.84 1.07 5.44
C PHE A 50 -1.45 0.50 6.81
N LEU A 51 -0.86 -0.68 6.81
CA LEU A 51 -0.33 -1.34 7.99
C LEU A 51 1.15 -1.64 7.79
N PRO A 52 1.94 -1.79 8.87
CA PRO A 52 3.34 -2.19 8.77
C PRO A 52 3.50 -3.47 7.95
N SER A 53 4.54 -3.55 7.12
CA SER A 53 4.83 -4.77 6.37
C SER A 53 4.96 -5.99 7.28
N MET A 54 4.53 -7.13 6.77
CA MET A 54 4.78 -8.43 7.39
C MET A 54 5.99 -9.14 6.75
N ASP A 55 6.60 -8.52 5.75
CA ASP A 55 7.73 -9.09 5.03
C ASP A 55 8.95 -9.11 5.96
N LYS A 56 9.49 -10.30 6.15
CA LYS A 56 10.75 -10.54 6.84
C LYS A 56 11.59 -11.44 5.98
N GLU A 57 12.87 -11.17 5.90
CA GLU A 57 13.80 -12.07 5.22
C GLU A 57 13.74 -13.44 5.88
N VAL A 58 13.45 -14.46 5.07
CA VAL A 58 13.43 -15.85 5.54
C VAL A 58 14.85 -16.38 5.42
N GLY A 59 15.58 -16.43 6.53
CA GLY A 59 16.96 -16.91 6.54
C GLY A 59 17.10 -18.38 6.10
N ALA A 60 18.28 -18.75 5.63
CA ALA A 60 18.58 -20.09 5.07
C ALA A 60 18.18 -21.25 6.01
N LEU A 61 18.37 -21.08 7.32
CA LEU A 61 17.95 -22.07 8.32
C LEU A 61 16.43 -22.28 8.33
N HIS A 62 15.64 -21.20 8.25
CA HIS A 62 14.17 -21.32 8.22
C HIS A 62 13.71 -22.00 6.93
N GLN A 63 14.32 -21.67 5.79
CA GLN A 63 14.04 -22.33 4.51
C GLN A 63 14.39 -23.83 4.58
N PHE A 64 15.56 -24.16 5.13
CA PHE A 64 16.00 -25.54 5.31
C PHE A 64 15.02 -26.34 6.18
N LEU A 65 14.63 -25.78 7.34
CA LEU A 65 13.71 -26.44 8.26
C LEU A 65 12.33 -26.65 7.63
N LEU A 66 11.77 -25.64 6.94
CA LEU A 66 10.47 -25.76 6.28
C LEU A 66 10.47 -26.78 5.13
N ALA A 67 11.62 -26.94 4.45
CA ALA A 67 11.78 -27.88 3.35
C ALA A 67 11.99 -29.33 3.83
N HIS A 68 12.78 -29.53 4.89
CA HIS A 68 13.25 -30.88 5.28
C HIS A 68 12.56 -31.47 6.50
N VAL A 69 11.94 -30.67 7.37
CA VAL A 69 11.26 -31.18 8.58
C VAL A 69 9.80 -31.55 8.23
N PRO A 70 9.42 -32.84 8.26
CA PRO A 70 8.06 -33.24 7.93
C PRO A 70 7.06 -32.61 8.90
N GLY A 71 5.96 -32.08 8.35
CA GLY A 71 4.88 -31.48 9.15
C GLY A 71 5.12 -30.04 9.60
N LEU A 72 6.35 -29.51 9.56
CA LEU A 72 6.63 -28.13 9.98
C LEU A 72 5.89 -27.10 9.12
N THR A 73 5.89 -27.28 7.79
CA THR A 73 5.12 -26.41 6.88
C THR A 73 3.61 -26.49 7.15
N ARG A 74 3.07 -27.66 7.55
CA ARG A 74 1.65 -27.78 7.93
C ARG A 74 1.36 -27.03 9.23
N LEU A 75 2.23 -27.16 10.23
CA LEU A 75 2.12 -26.43 11.49
C LEU A 75 2.17 -24.92 11.26
N PHE A 76 3.09 -24.44 10.43
CA PHE A 76 3.19 -23.03 10.08
C PHE A 76 1.91 -22.53 9.39
N ARG A 77 1.39 -23.27 8.41
CA ARG A 77 0.11 -22.94 7.75
C ARG A 77 -1.06 -22.94 8.71
N PHE A 78 -1.08 -23.87 9.66
CA PHE A 78 -2.11 -23.92 10.70
C PHE A 78 -2.03 -22.70 11.62
N ALA A 79 -0.83 -22.28 12.01
CA ALA A 79 -0.64 -21.06 12.80
C ALA A 79 -1.14 -19.80 12.06
N VAL A 80 -0.83 -19.69 10.76
CA VAL A 80 -1.36 -18.62 9.90
C VAL A 80 -2.88 -18.67 9.81
N PHE A 81 -3.46 -19.86 9.65
CA PHE A 81 -4.91 -20.06 9.65
C PHE A 81 -5.57 -19.59 10.95
N VAL A 82 -5.06 -20.01 12.11
CA VAL A 82 -5.58 -19.59 13.42
C VAL A 82 -5.48 -18.07 13.60
N ALA A 83 -4.39 -17.45 13.14
CA ALA A 83 -4.24 -16.01 13.17
C ALA A 83 -5.27 -15.29 12.27
N ALA A 84 -5.51 -15.82 11.07
CA ALA A 84 -6.51 -15.29 10.14
C ALA A 84 -7.95 -15.44 10.68
N GLU A 85 -8.28 -16.59 11.26
CA GLU A 85 -9.57 -16.82 11.92
C GLU A 85 -9.78 -15.86 13.11
N LYS A 86 -8.76 -15.65 13.92
CA LYS A 86 -8.85 -14.67 15.01
C LYS A 86 -9.11 -13.26 14.48
N ASP A 87 -8.44 -12.87 13.39
CA ASP A 87 -8.66 -11.58 12.76
C ASP A 87 -10.05 -11.48 12.11
N SER A 88 -10.61 -12.58 11.60
CA SER A 88 -11.97 -12.62 11.03
C SER A 88 -13.04 -12.27 12.08
N THR A 89 -12.84 -12.63 13.35
CA THR A 89 -13.76 -12.25 14.45
C THR A 89 -13.89 -10.74 14.65
N SER A 90 -12.96 -9.94 14.13
CA SER A 90 -13.05 -8.48 14.15
C SER A 90 -14.24 -7.95 13.32
N PHE A 91 -14.71 -8.71 12.34
CA PHE A 91 -15.85 -8.37 11.50
C PHE A 91 -17.20 -8.75 12.11
N SER A 92 -17.22 -9.48 13.23
CA SER A 92 -18.48 -9.79 13.91
C SER A 92 -19.15 -8.55 14.50
N MET A 93 -20.49 -8.52 14.52
CA MET A 93 -21.28 -7.40 15.05
C MET A 93 -21.43 -7.43 16.58
N THR A 94 -20.31 -7.63 17.29
CA THR A 94 -20.26 -7.64 18.76
C THR A 94 -19.56 -6.40 19.30
N LYS A 95 -19.87 -6.01 20.55
CA LYS A 95 -19.17 -4.89 21.23
C LYS A 95 -17.65 -5.14 21.36
N ARG A 96 -17.25 -6.40 21.56
CA ARG A 96 -15.83 -6.79 21.66
C ARG A 96 -15.11 -6.58 20.32
N ALA A 97 -15.70 -7.05 19.22
CA ALA A 97 -15.16 -6.88 17.89
C ALA A 97 -15.08 -5.40 17.48
N SER A 98 -16.09 -4.58 17.82
CA SER A 98 -16.05 -3.13 17.61
C SER A 98 -14.88 -2.45 18.34
N LYS A 99 -14.68 -2.77 19.63
CA LYS A 99 -13.51 -2.27 20.40
C LYS A 99 -12.18 -2.71 19.81
N TYR A 100 -12.09 -3.96 19.35
CA TYR A 100 -10.89 -4.47 18.70
C TYR A 100 -10.59 -3.72 17.38
N ARG A 101 -11.60 -3.51 16.53
CA ARG A 101 -11.47 -2.72 15.30
C ARG A 101 -11.02 -1.29 15.57
N ALA A 102 -11.64 -0.62 16.55
CA ALA A 102 -11.25 0.75 16.94
C ALA A 102 -9.77 0.81 17.41
N LYS A 103 -9.33 -0.17 18.20
CA LYS A 103 -7.93 -0.28 18.62
C LYS A 103 -6.99 -0.48 17.41
N ARG A 104 -7.32 -1.39 16.50
CA ARG A 104 -6.52 -1.66 15.30
C ARG A 104 -6.49 -0.46 14.35
N GLN A 105 -7.61 0.25 14.22
CA GLN A 105 -7.70 1.49 13.44
C GLN A 105 -6.78 2.57 14.01
N LYS A 106 -6.81 2.79 15.33
CA LYS A 106 -5.91 3.76 15.98
C LYS A 106 -4.44 3.44 15.74
N LEU A 107 -4.07 2.15 15.82
CA LEU A 107 -2.69 1.71 15.53
C LEU A 107 -2.30 1.92 14.06
N ALA A 108 -3.20 1.64 13.12
CA ALA A 108 -2.96 1.88 11.71
C ALA A 108 -2.85 3.39 11.40
N GLU A 109 -3.71 4.21 11.98
CA GLU A 109 -3.64 5.67 11.85
C GLU A 109 -2.33 6.22 12.42
N GLN A 110 -1.95 5.78 13.62
CA GLN A 110 -0.68 6.16 14.23
C GLN A 110 0.50 5.83 13.32
N TYR A 111 0.57 4.59 12.83
CA TYR A 111 1.62 4.17 11.90
C TYR A 111 1.65 5.03 10.62
N MET A 112 0.48 5.32 10.04
CA MET A 112 0.38 6.16 8.85
C MET A 112 0.86 7.59 9.10
N ARG A 113 0.52 8.17 10.26
CA ARG A 113 0.94 9.53 10.63
C ARG A 113 2.44 9.62 10.89
N GLU A 114 3.02 8.60 11.53
CA GLU A 114 4.45 8.53 11.82
C GLU A 114 5.29 8.30 10.56
N THR A 115 4.79 7.48 9.63
CA THR A 115 5.58 7.05 8.46
C THR A 115 5.38 7.95 7.24
N ALA A 116 4.25 8.65 7.12
CA ALA A 116 3.96 9.51 5.98
C ALA A 116 4.19 11.00 6.29
N PRO A 117 4.57 11.83 5.30
CA PRO A 117 4.70 13.27 5.47
C PRO A 117 3.38 13.93 5.90
N GLU A 118 3.46 14.89 6.84
CA GLU A 118 2.29 15.60 7.37
C GLU A 118 1.43 16.27 6.28
N LYS A 119 2.08 16.83 5.24
CA LYS A 119 1.41 17.45 4.09
C LYS A 119 0.40 16.55 3.36
N TYR A 120 0.49 15.22 3.53
CA TYR A 120 -0.37 14.25 2.86
C TYR A 120 -1.32 13.52 3.80
N HIS A 121 -1.34 13.82 5.09
CA HIS A 121 -2.22 13.13 6.06
C HIS A 121 -3.70 13.27 5.67
N ASP A 122 -4.11 14.45 5.22
CA ASP A 122 -5.49 14.70 4.78
C ASP A 122 -5.89 13.92 3.53
N LEU A 123 -4.93 13.56 2.67
CA LEU A 123 -5.17 12.75 1.47
C LEU A 123 -5.07 11.25 1.75
N LEU A 124 -4.30 10.84 2.76
CA LEU A 124 -4.02 9.44 3.05
C LEU A 124 -4.96 8.83 4.08
N ILE A 125 -5.30 9.56 5.15
CA ILE A 125 -5.97 8.98 6.33
C ILE A 125 -7.47 8.80 6.07
N PRO A 126 -7.98 7.55 6.05
CA PRO A 126 -9.38 7.27 5.77
C PRO A 126 -10.35 7.74 6.85
N ASN A 127 -11.57 8.11 6.45
CA ASN A 127 -12.71 8.40 7.34
C ASN A 127 -13.67 7.21 7.53
N PHE A 128 -13.36 6.06 6.92
CA PHE A 128 -14.15 4.84 7.02
C PHE A 128 -13.46 3.82 7.94
N LEU A 129 -14.24 2.90 8.51
CA LEU A 129 -13.73 1.92 9.48
C LEU A 129 -12.67 0.98 8.88
N LEU A 130 -11.68 0.62 9.70
CA LEU A 130 -10.69 -0.39 9.32
C LEU A 130 -11.37 -1.73 9.00
N GLY A 131 -11.09 -2.27 7.81
CA GLY A 131 -11.69 -3.50 7.28
C GLY A 131 -12.82 -3.30 6.26
N CYS A 132 -13.38 -2.09 6.09
CA CYS A 132 -14.37 -1.81 5.04
C CYS A 132 -13.80 -1.88 3.62
N LYS A 133 -12.47 -1.76 3.49
CA LYS A 133 -11.71 -1.99 2.27
C LYS A 133 -10.54 -2.91 2.56
N ARG A 134 -10.00 -3.53 1.51
CA ARG A 134 -8.79 -4.33 1.63
C ARG A 134 -7.66 -3.48 2.22
N ARG A 135 -7.08 -4.00 3.30
CA ARG A 135 -5.92 -3.45 3.98
C ARG A 135 -4.68 -3.59 3.10
N ILE A 136 -3.83 -2.57 3.08
CA ILE A 136 -2.56 -2.58 2.35
C ILE A 136 -1.44 -2.74 3.37
N TYR A 137 -0.53 -3.67 3.12
CA TYR A 137 0.71 -3.79 3.88
C TYR A 137 1.76 -2.92 3.19
N ASP A 138 2.35 -2.00 3.95
CA ASP A 138 3.23 -0.96 3.43
C ASP A 138 4.61 -1.51 3.12
N ALA A 139 4.92 -1.68 1.82
CA ALA A 139 6.23 -2.10 1.33
C ALA A 139 7.19 -0.91 1.10
N GLY A 140 7.06 0.16 1.89
CA GLY A 140 7.85 1.39 1.75
C GLY A 140 7.17 2.51 0.95
N TYR A 141 5.88 2.37 0.65
CA TYR A 141 5.10 3.40 -0.02
C TYR A 141 4.99 4.67 0.81
N LEU A 142 4.65 4.59 2.10
CA LEU A 142 4.48 5.80 2.92
C LEU A 142 5.80 6.59 3.04
N ALA A 143 6.92 5.87 3.19
CA ALA A 143 8.25 6.47 3.21
C ALA A 143 8.61 7.11 1.86
N SER A 144 8.25 6.50 0.72
CA SER A 144 8.53 7.05 -0.61
C SER A 144 7.86 8.41 -0.86
N LEU A 145 6.81 8.75 -0.10
CA LEU A 145 6.13 10.05 -0.23
C LEU A 145 6.96 11.24 0.25
N TYR A 146 8.08 11.00 0.96
CA TYR A 146 9.06 12.04 1.30
C TYR A 146 9.92 12.47 0.10
N ALA A 147 9.92 11.73 -1.01
CA ALA A 147 10.72 12.07 -2.17
C ALA A 147 10.36 13.45 -2.74
N GLU A 148 11.37 14.27 -3.02
CA GLU A 148 11.17 15.65 -3.52
C GLU A 148 10.56 15.67 -4.92
N ASN A 149 10.82 14.65 -5.73
CA ASN A 149 10.29 14.49 -7.07
C ASN A 149 8.90 13.84 -7.12
N LEU A 150 8.22 13.66 -5.97
CA LEU A 150 6.90 13.07 -5.87
C LEU A 150 5.84 14.10 -5.44
N THR A 151 4.71 14.11 -6.14
CA THR A 151 3.53 14.88 -5.74
C THR A 151 2.29 14.00 -5.65
N LEU A 152 1.69 13.95 -4.47
CA LEU A 152 0.40 13.32 -4.23
C LEU A 152 -0.73 14.35 -4.33
N THR A 153 -1.78 14.05 -5.10
CA THR A 153 -2.94 14.94 -5.27
C THR A 153 -4.23 14.15 -5.44
N ASP A 154 -5.36 14.74 -5.06
CA ASP A 154 -6.72 14.24 -5.32
C ASP A 154 -7.43 15.03 -6.43
N ALA A 155 -6.69 15.92 -7.11
CA ALA A 155 -7.23 16.75 -8.18
C ALA A 155 -7.86 15.90 -9.29
N LYS A 156 -9.01 16.37 -9.78
CA LYS A 156 -9.83 15.61 -10.73
C LYS A 156 -9.22 15.69 -12.13
N ALA A 157 -8.73 14.56 -12.63
CA ALA A 157 -8.31 14.44 -14.02
C ALA A 157 -9.53 14.53 -14.96
N VAL A 158 -9.56 15.57 -15.80
CA VAL A 158 -10.67 15.84 -16.73
C VAL A 158 -10.40 15.21 -18.10
N GLU A 159 -9.18 15.37 -18.62
CA GLU A 159 -8.84 14.99 -19.99
C GLU A 159 -7.35 14.66 -20.11
N ILE A 160 -7.03 13.72 -21.01
CA ILE A 160 -5.67 13.41 -21.45
C ILE A 160 -5.49 14.03 -22.83
N VAL A 161 -4.74 15.12 -22.92
CA VAL A 161 -4.50 15.82 -24.19
C VAL A 161 -3.18 15.38 -24.85
N PRO A 162 -3.09 15.38 -26.19
CA PRO A 162 -1.83 15.17 -26.90
C PRO A 162 -0.84 16.31 -26.62
N GLY A 163 0.44 15.97 -26.41
CA GLY A 163 1.51 16.93 -26.13
C GLY A 163 1.86 17.00 -24.63
N VAL A 164 3.07 16.56 -24.30
CA VAL A 164 3.75 16.60 -22.98
C VAL A 164 2.78 16.59 -21.79
N SER A 165 2.18 15.42 -21.53
CA SER A 165 1.65 15.03 -20.22
C SER A 165 0.79 16.09 -19.49
N ARG A 166 0.05 16.93 -20.22
CA ARG A 166 -0.86 17.89 -19.59
C ARG A 166 -2.11 17.16 -19.16
N LEU A 167 -2.26 16.99 -17.86
CA LEU A 167 -3.55 16.68 -17.27
C LEU A 167 -4.24 17.98 -16.96
N ARG A 168 -5.44 18.14 -17.52
CA ARG A 168 -6.33 19.20 -17.08
C ARG A 168 -6.92 18.75 -15.74
N LEU A 169 -6.44 19.37 -14.68
CA LEU A 169 -6.98 19.21 -13.33
C LEU A 169 -8.06 20.28 -13.12
N ALA A 170 -9.21 19.88 -12.59
CA ALA A 170 -10.28 20.79 -12.18
C ALA A 170 -10.09 21.25 -10.73
#